data_AF-A0A931Y076-F1
#
_entry.id   AF-A0A931Y076-F1
#
_cell.length_a   1.000
_cell.length_b   1.000
_cell.length_c   1.000
_cell.angle_alpha   90.00
_cell.angle_beta   90.00
_cell.angle_gamma   90.00
#
_symmetry.space_group_name_H-M   'P 1'
#
loop_
_entity.id
_entity.type
_entity.pdbx_description
1 polymer ?
#
loop_
_entity_poly.entity_id
_entity_poly.type
_entity_poly.pdbx_seq_one_letter_code
_entity_poly.pdbx_strand_id
1 'polypeptide(L)'
;HQELLQYLFAAAAFLVAFGYAFAESGRPDPVRAGASVLAAALDGLDVRWVVLSAPATTAAIAGAALAAAGVRARGVARSVVMHLAGAALLAGAAVAGTFLLDRLVDPAQWRAAPAVVGRATAGDLSTWLLRRLGPTIACVLAVVASFHHVAAVLVGLQGRREDGARPDLGARLGRDLLLVASATAGVAFVLAGRAPGALSPARTAIATGFGAIVVATATAAHAAFRERSARHVYFVQLALVATYALFRNELAPGLPPEADATFALVLGFLLLGATVQARRADIPEIAASTRTFAALLPIAVAVFMPHRASMSAALAAAASAALYGALGWVERSRWLGTLGVAAINLALLLVARTGGLQGREFDLAAIGLFILAVGHLFTTKMEHGARVAVRVVGGLFLYSPAALRLATQLGDAPSGAYSVGFGAACLLGVLAGMVLHIRAYLAFGTLFLVLDVVANLAAAGLRDHRIGFLVLSVTGLSILAIMVVVTLKRDRVRALSARLRASLRGWD
;
A
#
# COMPACT_ATOMS: atom_id res chain seq x y z
N HIS A 1 -26.48 40.31 25.69
CA HIS A 1 -25.35 39.35 25.55
C HIS A 1 -25.01 38.96 24.11
N GLN A 2 -25.99 38.62 23.25
CA GLN A 2 -25.71 38.36 21.81
C GLN A 2 -25.17 39.59 21.07
N GLU A 3 -25.69 40.78 21.36
CA GLU A 3 -25.16 42.03 20.78
C GLU A 3 -23.75 42.34 21.28
N LEU A 4 -23.45 42.12 22.56
CA LEU A 4 -22.10 42.30 23.12
C LEU A 4 -21.07 41.36 22.46
N LEU A 5 -21.47 40.11 22.17
CA LEU A 5 -20.68 39.15 21.41
C LEU A 5 -20.53 39.57 19.95
N GLN A 6 -21.57 40.14 19.32
CA GLN A 6 -21.48 40.73 17.99
C GLN A 6 -20.55 41.96 17.97
N TYR A 7 -20.55 42.82 18.99
CA TYR A 7 -19.64 43.96 19.11
C TYR A 7 -18.20 43.53 19.40
N LEU A 8 -17.97 42.49 20.21
CA LEU A 8 -16.64 41.92 20.45
C LEU A 8 -16.10 41.21 19.19
N PHE A 9 -16.95 40.50 18.46
CA PHE A 9 -16.56 39.84 17.20
C PHE A 9 -16.38 40.86 16.07
N ALA A 10 -17.21 41.90 16.02
CA ALA A 10 -17.04 43.04 15.12
C ALA A 10 -15.81 43.85 15.51
N ALA A 11 -15.47 43.99 16.79
CA ALA A 11 -14.25 44.65 17.26
C ALA A 11 -13.00 43.82 16.94
N ALA A 12 -13.06 42.49 17.07
CA ALA A 12 -11.97 41.60 16.66
C ALA A 12 -11.80 41.58 15.13
N ALA A 13 -12.90 41.50 14.38
CA ALA A 13 -12.90 41.62 12.92
C ALA A 13 -12.47 43.02 12.46
N PHE A 14 -12.83 44.07 13.20
CA PHE A 14 -12.39 45.45 12.99
C PHE A 14 -10.92 45.61 13.32
N LEU A 15 -10.39 44.99 14.37
CA LEU A 15 -8.95 45.01 14.70
C LEU A 15 -8.12 44.24 13.66
N VAL A 16 -8.64 43.12 13.14
CA VAL A 16 -8.02 42.37 12.04
C VAL A 16 -8.13 43.12 10.72
N ALA A 17 -9.28 43.72 10.42
CA ALA A 17 -9.51 44.57 9.24
C ALA A 17 -8.77 45.91 9.34
N PHE A 18 -8.54 46.43 10.54
CA PHE A 18 -7.73 47.62 10.82
C PHE A 18 -6.25 47.27 10.71
N GLY A 19 -5.82 46.11 11.19
CA GLY A 19 -4.48 45.58 10.92
C GLY A 19 -4.24 45.35 9.42
N TYR A 20 -5.26 44.90 8.69
CA TYR A 20 -5.24 44.74 7.23
C TYR A 20 -5.31 46.09 6.50
N ALA A 21 -6.14 47.06 6.91
CA ALA A 21 -6.26 48.39 6.31
C ALA A 21 -5.10 49.35 6.69
N PHE A 22 -4.44 49.11 7.83
CA PHE A 22 -3.16 49.71 8.23
C PHE A 22 -2.01 49.09 7.43
N ALA A 23 -2.11 47.80 7.08
CA ALA A 23 -1.20 47.12 6.15
C ALA A 23 -1.46 47.48 4.67
N GLU A 24 -2.68 47.87 4.29
CA GLU A 24 -3.09 48.10 2.90
C GLU A 24 -3.21 49.59 2.51
N SER A 25 -3.59 50.51 3.41
CA SER A 25 -3.85 51.91 3.03
C SER A 25 -3.33 53.00 3.97
N GLY A 26 -3.43 52.85 5.30
CA GLY A 26 -3.16 53.93 6.28
C GLY A 26 -3.99 55.23 6.08
N ARG A 27 -4.58 55.81 7.13
CA ARG A 27 -4.74 57.28 7.47
C ARG A 27 -5.56 57.30 8.79
N PRO A 28 -5.21 58.12 9.81
CA PRO A 28 -5.78 59.48 9.82
C PRO A 28 -4.80 60.51 10.43
N ASP A 29 -3.60 60.80 9.93
CA ASP A 29 -3.12 60.96 8.56
C ASP A 29 -1.76 60.18 8.46
N PRO A 30 -1.69 59.04 7.76
CA PRO A 30 -0.76 57.91 7.78
C PRO A 30 0.58 58.16 7.09
N VAL A 31 0.70 59.20 6.25
CA VAL A 31 1.80 59.24 5.28
C VAL A 31 3.08 59.65 5.98
N ARG A 32 2.99 60.37 7.10
CA ARG A 32 4.16 60.88 7.81
C ARG A 32 4.53 60.06 9.06
N ALA A 33 3.54 59.57 9.80
CA ALA A 33 3.76 58.64 10.92
C ALA A 33 4.19 57.26 10.42
N GLY A 34 3.62 56.82 9.29
CA GLY A 34 4.06 55.63 8.56
C GLY A 34 5.50 55.77 8.10
N ALA A 35 5.88 56.84 7.39
CA ALA A 35 7.22 56.95 6.80
C ALA A 35 8.39 56.92 7.80
N SER A 36 8.23 57.43 9.02
CA SER A 36 9.32 57.45 10.03
C SER A 36 9.47 56.11 10.75
N VAL A 37 8.37 55.41 11.03
CA VAL A 37 8.38 54.05 11.60
C VAL A 37 8.69 53.00 10.52
N LEU A 38 8.23 53.22 9.28
CA LEU A 38 8.51 52.41 8.10
C LEU A 38 9.95 52.59 7.63
N ALA A 39 10.57 53.78 7.69
CA ALA A 39 12.01 53.90 7.42
C ALA A 39 12.86 53.16 8.47
N ALA A 40 12.48 53.26 9.75
CA ALA A 40 13.14 52.51 10.82
C ALA A 40 12.87 51.00 10.78
N ALA A 41 11.75 50.56 10.17
CA ALA A 41 11.37 49.16 10.01
C ALA A 41 11.82 48.55 8.66
N LEU A 42 11.92 49.33 7.59
CA LEU A 42 12.36 48.91 6.25
C LEU A 42 13.87 48.74 6.15
N ASP A 43 14.65 49.46 6.95
CA ASP A 43 16.09 49.15 7.11
C ASP A 43 16.31 47.78 7.79
N GLY A 44 15.26 47.17 8.38
CA GLY A 44 15.34 45.89 9.09
C GLY A 44 14.44 44.74 8.60
N LEU A 45 13.49 44.96 7.67
CA LEU A 45 12.48 43.95 7.31
C LEU A 45 12.48 43.58 5.82
N ASP A 46 13.15 42.47 5.56
CA ASP A 46 13.14 41.70 4.33
C ASP A 46 11.72 41.15 3.99
N VAL A 47 11.35 41.10 2.70
CA VAL A 47 10.08 40.55 2.12
C VAL A 47 9.73 39.13 2.64
N ARG A 48 10.72 38.48 3.25
CA ARG A 48 10.76 37.14 3.82
C ARG A 48 9.77 36.93 4.98
N TRP A 49 9.46 37.94 5.79
CA TRP A 49 8.50 37.80 6.91
C TRP A 49 7.04 37.67 6.46
N VAL A 50 6.70 38.28 5.32
CA VAL A 50 5.34 38.25 4.76
C VAL A 50 5.03 36.85 4.25
N VAL A 51 5.96 36.20 3.56
CA VAL A 51 5.82 34.82 3.06
C VAL A 51 5.68 33.81 4.23
N LEU A 52 6.36 34.07 5.33
CA LEU A 52 6.43 33.15 6.48
C LEU A 52 5.24 33.28 7.45
N SER A 53 4.65 34.48 7.56
CA SER A 53 3.42 34.71 8.33
C SER A 53 2.15 34.39 7.54
N ALA A 54 2.23 34.44 6.20
CA ALA A 54 1.10 34.19 5.30
C ALA A 54 0.24 32.96 5.68
N PRO A 55 0.78 31.77 6.02
CA PRO A 55 -0.06 30.62 6.36
C PRO A 55 -0.94 30.85 7.60
N ALA A 56 -0.40 31.51 8.63
CA ALA A 56 -1.14 31.83 9.85
C ALA A 56 -2.20 32.91 9.56
N THR A 57 -1.85 33.93 8.80
CA THR A 57 -2.75 35.01 8.41
C THR A 57 -3.88 34.51 7.51
N THR A 58 -3.57 33.67 6.52
CA THR A 58 -4.55 33.03 5.64
C THR A 58 -5.50 32.13 6.43
N ALA A 59 -4.99 31.34 7.38
CA ALA A 59 -5.83 30.52 8.26
C ALA A 59 -6.75 31.37 9.14
N ALA A 60 -6.26 32.51 9.65
CA ALA A 60 -7.07 33.45 10.43
C ALA A 60 -8.18 34.10 9.58
N ILE A 61 -7.86 34.56 8.37
CA ILE A 61 -8.82 35.14 7.42
C ILE A 61 -9.87 34.11 7.02
N ALA A 62 -9.44 32.89 6.68
CA ALA A 62 -10.36 31.79 6.35
C ALA A 62 -11.27 31.44 7.54
N GLY A 63 -10.72 31.38 8.75
CA GLY A 63 -11.49 31.15 9.97
C GLY A 63 -12.51 32.24 10.24
N ALA A 64 -12.15 33.51 10.07
CA ALA A 64 -13.06 34.64 10.22
C ALA A 64 -14.17 34.63 9.15
N ALA A 65 -13.83 34.35 7.89
CA ALA A 65 -14.78 34.24 6.80
C ALA A 65 -15.77 33.08 7.02
N LEU A 66 -15.27 31.92 7.47
CA LEU A 66 -16.11 30.79 7.85
C LEU A 66 -16.99 31.13 9.05
N ALA A 67 -16.49 31.82 10.06
CA ALA A 67 -17.31 32.24 11.20
C ALA A 67 -18.45 33.17 10.75
N ALA A 68 -18.16 34.14 9.88
CA ALA A 68 -19.17 35.04 9.30
C ALA A 68 -20.22 34.26 8.49
N ALA A 69 -19.80 33.27 7.70
CA ALA A 69 -20.71 32.38 6.98
C ALA A 69 -21.54 31.50 7.94
N GLY A 70 -20.95 31.01 9.03
CA GLY A 70 -21.60 30.16 10.03
C GLY A 70 -22.68 30.90 10.80
N VAL A 71 -22.47 32.18 11.11
CA VAL A 71 -23.50 33.05 11.73
C VAL A 71 -24.72 33.20 10.83
N ARG A 72 -24.55 33.18 9.51
CA ARG A 72 -25.65 33.29 8.52
C ARG A 72 -26.32 31.95 8.21
N ALA A 73 -25.64 30.84 8.43
CA ALA A 73 -26.17 29.51 8.18
C ALA A 73 -27.25 29.09 9.21
N ARG A 74 -28.09 28.13 8.85
CA ARG A 74 -29.11 27.54 9.74
C ARG A 74 -28.91 26.03 9.89
N GLY A 75 -29.40 25.48 11.00
CA GLY A 75 -29.39 24.04 11.26
C GLY A 75 -27.98 23.40 11.29
N VAL A 76 -27.86 22.22 10.69
CA VAL A 76 -26.62 21.43 10.65
C VAL A 76 -25.47 22.20 9.98
N ALA A 77 -25.76 22.98 8.95
CA ALA A 77 -24.75 23.75 8.22
C ALA A 77 -24.06 24.80 9.11
N ARG A 78 -24.81 25.47 9.99
CA ARG A 78 -24.24 26.41 10.97
C ARG A 78 -23.26 25.74 11.91
N SER A 79 -23.65 24.58 12.44
CA SER A 79 -22.79 23.80 13.32
C SER A 79 -21.50 23.43 12.60
N VAL A 80 -21.58 22.80 11.41
CA VAL A 80 -20.39 22.41 10.64
C VAL A 80 -19.48 23.60 10.33
N VAL A 81 -20.04 24.72 9.86
CA VAL A 81 -19.26 25.90 9.45
C VAL A 81 -18.58 26.57 10.64
N MET A 82 -19.27 26.70 11.79
CA MET A 82 -18.67 27.28 13.00
C MET A 82 -17.54 26.41 13.56
N HIS A 83 -17.66 25.09 13.43
CA HIS A 83 -16.62 24.13 13.81
C HIS A 83 -15.38 24.24 12.91
N LEU A 84 -15.57 24.34 11.59
CA LEU A 84 -14.47 24.58 10.65
C LEU A 84 -13.80 25.94 10.87
N ALA A 85 -14.58 26.97 11.21
CA ALA A 85 -14.06 28.30 11.55
C ALA A 85 -13.13 28.26 12.77
N GLY A 86 -13.59 27.62 13.86
CA GLY A 86 -12.77 27.45 15.07
C GLY A 86 -11.50 26.64 14.82
N ALA A 87 -11.60 25.57 14.02
CA ALA A 87 -10.44 24.78 13.63
C ALA A 87 -9.41 25.58 12.83
N ALA A 88 -9.85 26.39 11.87
CA ALA A 88 -8.98 27.25 11.07
C ALA A 88 -8.27 28.31 11.92
N LEU A 89 -8.99 28.95 12.86
CA LEU A 89 -8.40 29.92 13.79
C LEU A 89 -7.34 29.27 14.70
N LEU A 90 -7.65 28.11 15.28
CA LEU A 90 -6.72 27.35 16.13
C LEU A 90 -5.51 26.85 15.34
N ALA A 91 -5.71 26.41 14.09
CA ALA A 91 -4.61 26.00 13.22
C ALA A 91 -3.69 27.19 12.90
N GLY A 92 -4.25 28.37 12.60
CA GLY A 92 -3.48 29.59 12.39
C GLY A 92 -2.65 29.99 13.62
N ALA A 93 -3.27 29.99 14.80
CA ALA A 93 -2.58 30.28 16.06
C ALA A 93 -1.47 29.26 16.38
N ALA A 94 -1.73 27.97 16.17
CA ALA A 94 -0.74 26.92 16.39
C ALA A 94 0.41 26.98 15.38
N VAL A 95 0.14 27.29 14.11
CA VAL A 95 1.18 27.53 13.10
C VAL A 95 2.08 28.69 13.51
N ALA A 96 1.49 29.82 13.93
CA ALA A 96 2.25 30.97 14.45
C ALA A 96 3.06 30.61 15.70
N GLY A 97 2.48 29.85 16.64
CA GLY A 97 3.16 29.37 17.83
C GLY A 97 4.33 28.44 17.52
N THR A 98 4.13 27.48 16.61
CA THR A 98 5.19 26.54 16.19
C THR A 98 6.32 27.27 15.49
N PHE A 99 5.99 28.28 14.70
CA PHE A 99 6.96 29.15 14.04
C PHE A 99 7.85 29.89 15.04
N LEU A 100 7.24 30.48 16.07
CA LEU A 100 7.96 31.14 17.15
C LEU A 100 8.83 30.15 17.93
N LEU A 101 8.30 28.96 18.24
CA LEU A 101 8.99 27.93 19.00
C LEU A 101 10.19 27.37 18.23
N ASP A 102 10.02 27.05 16.95
CA ASP A 102 11.11 26.58 16.09
C ASP A 102 12.22 27.63 15.94
N ARG A 103 11.86 28.92 15.90
CA ARG A 103 12.83 30.02 15.87
C ARG A 103 13.67 30.10 17.15
N LEU A 104 13.05 29.80 18.29
CA LEU A 104 13.70 29.78 19.59
C LEU A 104 14.58 28.53 19.79
N VAL A 105 14.13 27.37 19.29
CA VAL A 105 14.80 26.08 19.49
C VAL A 105 15.98 25.87 18.54
N ASP A 106 15.86 26.27 17.27
CA ASP A 106 16.96 26.11 16.28
C ASP A 106 17.15 27.38 15.43
N PRO A 107 17.77 28.42 16.02
CA PRO A 107 18.00 29.69 15.32
C PRO A 107 19.00 29.58 14.17
N ALA A 108 19.84 28.52 14.12
CA ALA A 108 20.83 28.32 13.06
C ALA A 108 20.16 27.86 11.75
N GLN A 109 19.20 26.93 11.85
CA GLN A 109 18.43 26.46 10.70
C GLN A 109 17.58 27.59 10.08
N TRP A 110 17.08 28.51 10.90
CA TRP A 110 16.36 29.72 10.45
C TRP A 110 17.24 30.74 9.73
N ARG A 111 18.53 30.81 10.07
CA ARG A 111 19.50 31.63 9.32
C ARG A 111 19.83 31.05 7.95
N ALA A 112 19.63 29.74 7.75
CA ALA A 112 19.87 29.06 6.48
C ALA A 112 18.62 29.02 5.55
N ALA A 113 17.41 29.13 6.11
CA ALA A 113 16.16 29.22 5.36
C ALA A 113 16.11 30.31 4.24
N PRO A 114 16.74 31.50 4.38
CA PRO A 114 16.74 32.54 3.35
C PRO A 114 17.42 32.12 2.05
N ALA A 115 18.44 31.26 2.10
CA ALA A 115 19.14 30.77 0.91
C ALA A 115 18.29 29.80 0.09
N VAL A 116 17.34 29.11 0.74
CA VAL A 116 16.39 28.19 0.13
C VAL A 116 15.23 28.97 -0.48
N VAL A 117 14.61 29.90 0.28
CA VAL A 117 13.45 30.68 -0.18
C VAL A 117 13.80 31.66 -1.32
N GLY A 118 15.00 32.25 -1.31
CA GLY A 118 15.42 33.20 -2.37
C GLY A 118 15.73 32.57 -3.73
N ARG A 119 15.87 31.24 -3.81
CA ARG A 119 16.13 30.49 -5.05
C ARG A 119 15.07 29.43 -5.37
N ALA A 120 14.09 29.26 -4.49
CA ALA A 120 13.05 28.26 -4.59
C ALA A 120 12.02 28.63 -5.67
N THR A 121 11.65 27.64 -6.48
CA THR A 121 10.42 27.74 -7.28
C THR A 121 9.19 27.73 -6.35
N ALA A 122 8.02 28.15 -6.86
CA ALA A 122 6.77 28.06 -6.09
C ALA A 122 6.49 26.62 -5.58
N GLY A 123 6.92 25.61 -6.34
CA GLY A 123 6.88 24.20 -5.93
C GLY A 123 7.75 23.91 -4.71
N ASP A 124 9.01 24.34 -4.73
CA ASP A 124 9.95 24.10 -3.62
C ASP A 124 9.48 24.77 -2.32
N LEU A 125 8.92 25.98 -2.41
CA LEU A 125 8.36 26.69 -1.26
C LEU A 125 7.16 25.96 -0.65
N SER A 126 6.24 25.46 -1.48
CA SER A 126 5.07 24.71 -1.01
C SER A 126 5.48 23.41 -0.32
N THR A 127 6.48 22.71 -0.86
CA THR A 127 7.03 21.47 -0.32
C THR A 127 7.71 21.72 1.03
N TRP A 128 8.46 22.83 1.13
CA TRP A 128 9.10 23.27 2.36
C TRP A 128 8.07 23.60 3.47
N LEU A 129 7.04 24.38 3.13
CA LEU A 129 5.98 24.74 4.07
C LEU A 129 5.20 23.51 4.56
N LEU A 130 4.88 22.58 3.65
CA LEU A 130 4.21 21.32 4.01
C LEU A 130 5.06 20.45 4.92
N ARG A 131 6.36 20.34 4.67
CA ARG A 131 7.26 19.54 5.52
C ARG A 131 7.42 20.13 6.91
N ARG A 132 7.27 21.45 7.06
CA ARG A 132 7.45 22.13 8.35
C ARG A 132 6.16 22.28 9.15
N LEU A 133 5.06 22.68 8.50
CA LEU A 133 3.80 23.05 9.16
C LEU A 133 2.73 21.96 9.07
N GLY A 134 2.82 21.06 8.08
CA GLY A 134 1.83 20.00 7.85
C GLY A 134 1.51 19.18 9.11
N PRO A 135 2.50 18.70 9.87
CA PRO A 135 2.25 17.92 11.09
C PRO A 135 1.57 18.69 12.21
N THR A 136 1.93 19.97 12.41
CA THR A 136 1.24 20.83 13.39
C THR A 136 -0.20 21.05 13.00
N ILE A 137 -0.46 21.38 11.73
CA ILE A 137 -1.82 21.56 11.22
C ILE A 137 -2.62 20.27 11.43
N ALA A 138 -2.05 19.11 11.08
CA ALA A 138 -2.66 17.81 11.30
C ALA A 138 -3.00 17.57 12.78
N CYS A 139 -2.08 17.92 13.68
CA CYS A 139 -2.25 17.75 15.13
C CYS A 139 -3.39 18.61 15.66
N VAL A 140 -3.44 19.88 15.27
CA VAL A 140 -4.50 20.79 15.71
C VAL A 140 -5.86 20.31 15.21
N LEU A 141 -5.94 19.93 13.93
CA LEU A 141 -7.17 19.38 13.36
C LEU A 141 -7.64 18.13 14.10
N ALA A 142 -6.71 17.24 14.48
CA ALA A 142 -7.03 16.04 15.27
C ALA A 142 -7.51 16.37 16.69
N VAL A 143 -6.84 17.30 17.38
CA VAL A 143 -7.21 17.76 18.72
C VAL A 143 -8.58 18.43 18.71
N VAL A 144 -8.82 19.30 17.73
CA VAL A 144 -10.12 19.94 17.55
C VAL A 144 -11.19 18.88 17.26
N ALA A 145 -10.93 17.90 16.39
CA ALA A 145 -11.85 16.80 16.15
C ALA A 145 -12.18 16.01 17.43
N SER A 146 -11.19 15.78 18.30
CA SER A 146 -11.38 15.13 19.61
C SER A 146 -12.31 15.93 20.51
N PHE A 147 -12.08 17.25 20.64
CA PHE A 147 -12.98 18.12 21.41
C PHE A 147 -14.41 18.09 20.87
N HIS A 148 -14.58 18.06 19.54
CA HIS A 148 -15.90 17.97 18.92
C HIS A 148 -16.57 16.63 19.22
N HIS A 149 -15.79 15.55 19.23
CA HIS A 149 -16.29 14.23 19.60
C HIS A 149 -16.76 14.20 21.06
N VAL A 150 -15.96 14.74 21.99
CA VAL A 150 -16.32 14.83 23.42
C VAL A 150 -17.56 15.72 23.59
N ALA A 151 -17.63 16.87 22.94
CA ALA A 151 -18.80 17.75 22.98
C ALA A 151 -20.06 17.04 22.46
N ALA A 152 -19.98 16.32 21.33
CA ALA A 152 -21.08 15.54 20.79
C ALA A 152 -21.54 14.43 21.75
N VAL A 153 -20.60 13.79 22.45
CA VAL A 153 -20.91 12.78 23.47
C VAL A 153 -21.60 13.41 24.68
N LEU A 154 -21.10 14.53 25.20
CA LEU A 154 -21.68 15.22 26.35
C LEU A 154 -23.09 15.74 26.06
N VAL A 155 -23.31 16.35 24.89
CA VAL A 155 -24.64 16.81 24.44
C VAL A 155 -25.58 15.62 24.26
N GLY A 156 -25.09 14.51 23.71
CA GLY A 156 -25.86 13.27 23.57
C GLY A 156 -26.27 12.65 24.92
N LEU A 157 -25.47 12.82 25.97
CA LEU A 157 -25.77 12.36 27.33
C LEU A 157 -26.79 13.27 28.05
N GLN A 158 -26.87 14.55 27.70
CA GLN A 158 -27.79 15.51 28.33
C GLN A 158 -29.26 15.39 27.88
N GLY A 159 -29.57 14.48 26.96
CA GLY A 159 -30.94 14.10 26.62
C GLY A 159 -31.61 15.01 25.59
N ARG A 160 -32.54 14.39 24.82
CA ARG A 160 -33.39 14.95 23.75
C ARG A 160 -34.32 16.09 24.23
N ARG A 161 -33.77 17.20 24.70
CA ARG A 161 -34.56 18.38 25.07
C ARG A 161 -34.94 19.18 23.82
N GLU A 162 -36.18 18.93 23.41
CA GLU A 162 -37.21 19.88 22.94
C GLU A 162 -37.03 20.65 21.63
N ASP A 163 -35.83 20.80 21.08
CA ASP A 163 -35.68 21.45 19.77
C ASP A 163 -35.46 20.42 18.66
N GLY A 164 -36.37 20.37 17.68
CA GLY A 164 -36.33 19.45 16.52
C GLY A 164 -35.09 19.58 15.61
N ALA A 165 -34.14 20.46 15.93
CA ALA A 165 -32.83 20.46 15.31
C ALA A 165 -31.99 19.29 15.85
N ARG A 166 -31.21 18.61 14.98
CA ARG A 166 -30.23 17.58 15.37
C ARG A 166 -28.83 18.20 15.47
N PRO A 167 -28.49 18.94 16.55
CA PRO A 167 -27.18 19.59 16.70
C PRO A 167 -26.02 18.58 16.80
N ASP A 168 -26.31 17.36 17.24
CA ASP A 168 -25.39 16.23 17.30
C ASP A 168 -24.86 15.84 15.91
N LEU A 169 -25.70 15.92 14.88
CA LEU A 169 -25.31 15.58 13.50
C LEU A 169 -24.22 16.52 12.97
N GLY A 170 -24.33 17.82 13.26
CA GLY A 170 -23.36 18.82 12.83
C GLY A 170 -21.99 18.66 13.52
N ALA A 171 -21.99 18.32 14.80
CA ALA A 171 -20.76 18.03 15.54
C ALA A 171 -20.07 16.74 15.04
N ARG A 172 -20.85 15.69 14.71
CA ARG A 172 -20.33 14.44 14.13
C ARG A 172 -19.73 14.67 12.73
N LEU A 173 -20.43 15.41 11.87
CA LEU A 173 -19.93 15.74 10.52
C LEU A 173 -18.69 16.64 10.59
N GLY A 174 -18.69 17.64 11.49
CA GLY A 174 -17.53 18.50 11.75
C GLY A 174 -16.31 17.69 12.19
N ARG A 175 -16.46 16.78 13.16
CA ARG A 175 -15.41 15.83 13.56
C ARG A 175 -14.90 15.03 12.36
N ASP A 176 -15.79 14.41 11.59
CA ASP A 176 -15.38 13.54 10.48
C ASP A 176 -14.59 14.33 9.42
N LEU A 177 -15.02 15.55 9.08
CA LEU A 177 -14.29 16.44 8.16
C LEU A 177 -12.91 16.84 8.71
N LEU A 178 -12.82 17.11 10.00
CA LEU A 178 -11.53 17.46 10.64
C LEU A 178 -10.57 16.27 10.70
N LEU A 179 -11.08 15.05 10.91
CA LEU A 179 -10.27 13.83 10.81
C LEU A 179 -9.74 13.61 9.39
N VAL A 180 -10.57 13.83 8.36
CA VAL A 180 -10.12 13.79 6.95
C VAL A 180 -9.05 14.84 6.70
N ALA A 181 -9.29 16.09 7.11
CA ALA A 181 -8.36 17.18 6.91
C ALA A 181 -7.01 16.93 7.61
N SER A 182 -7.04 16.38 8.83
CA SER A 182 -5.85 15.96 9.58
C SER A 182 -5.07 14.88 8.81
N ALA A 183 -5.74 13.84 8.32
CA ALA A 183 -5.13 12.79 7.53
C ALA A 183 -4.51 13.33 6.23
N THR A 184 -5.22 14.21 5.52
CA THR A 184 -4.72 14.84 4.28
C THR A 184 -3.47 15.68 4.55
N ALA A 185 -3.44 16.45 5.64
CA ALA A 185 -2.25 17.20 6.04
C ALA A 185 -1.06 16.29 6.37
N GLY A 186 -1.30 15.15 7.04
CA GLY A 186 -0.28 14.14 7.29
C GLY A 186 0.26 13.47 6.02
N VAL A 187 -0.61 13.12 5.07
CA VAL A 187 -0.20 12.56 3.77
C VAL A 187 0.63 13.58 2.98
N ALA A 188 0.19 14.85 2.94
CA ALA A 188 0.92 15.91 2.27
C ALA A 188 2.34 16.10 2.86
N PHE A 189 2.47 16.00 4.19
CA PHE A 189 3.77 16.00 4.87
C PHE A 189 4.68 14.84 4.41
N VAL A 190 4.16 13.60 4.38
CA VAL A 190 4.94 12.42 3.95
C VAL A 190 5.35 12.53 2.47
N LEU A 191 4.43 12.98 1.61
CA LEU A 191 4.72 13.17 0.18
C LEU A 191 5.76 14.27 -0.05
N ALA A 192 5.68 15.38 0.70
CA ALA A 192 6.69 16.43 0.65
C ALA A 192 8.09 15.94 1.06
N GLY A 193 8.17 14.99 2.00
CA GLY A 193 9.44 14.35 2.40
C GLY A 193 10.09 13.48 1.32
N ARG A 194 9.35 13.07 0.28
CA ARG A 194 9.86 12.26 -0.85
C ARG A 194 10.40 13.09 -2.02
N ALA A 195 10.23 14.41 -1.98
CA ALA A 195 10.73 15.27 -3.04
C ALA A 195 12.27 15.28 -3.09
N PRO A 196 12.88 15.36 -4.29
CA PRO A 196 14.33 15.50 -4.42
C PRO A 196 14.83 16.74 -3.65
N GLY A 197 15.82 16.56 -2.78
CA GLY A 197 16.36 17.67 -1.97
C GLY A 197 15.51 18.08 -0.76
N ALA A 198 14.51 17.27 -0.37
CA ALA A 198 13.71 17.56 0.80
C ALA A 198 14.57 17.64 2.08
N LEU A 199 14.45 18.74 2.84
CA LEU A 199 15.16 19.01 4.10
C LEU A 199 14.65 18.18 5.27
N SER A 200 15.47 17.43 6.00
CA SER A 200 15.04 16.61 7.15
C SER A 200 14.01 17.35 8.05
N PRO A 201 12.90 16.70 8.46
CA PRO A 201 11.87 17.38 9.23
C PRO A 201 12.42 17.79 10.60
N ALA A 202 11.89 18.89 11.14
CA ALA A 202 12.20 19.30 12.50
C ALA A 202 11.70 18.23 13.50
N ARG A 203 12.41 18.03 14.62
CA ARG A 203 11.98 17.09 15.68
C ARG A 203 10.58 17.41 16.20
N THR A 204 10.26 18.71 16.29
CA THR A 204 8.95 19.24 16.65
C THR A 204 7.86 18.75 15.68
N ALA A 205 8.14 18.73 14.38
CA ALA A 205 7.23 18.26 13.34
C ALA A 205 6.97 16.74 13.41
N ILE A 206 7.98 15.93 13.74
CA ILE A 206 7.79 14.48 13.94
C ILE A 206 6.91 14.24 15.17
N ALA A 207 7.18 14.93 16.28
CA ALA A 207 6.43 14.79 17.52
C ALA A 207 4.96 15.22 17.35
N THR A 208 4.70 16.37 16.70
CA THR A 208 3.32 16.81 16.42
C THR A 208 2.62 15.90 15.42
N GLY A 209 3.34 15.34 14.44
CA GLY A 209 2.80 14.35 13.50
C GLY A 209 2.36 13.07 14.21
N PHE A 210 3.18 12.54 15.13
CA PHE A 210 2.81 11.38 15.94
C PHE A 210 1.63 11.70 16.87
N GLY A 211 1.65 12.88 17.52
CA GLY A 211 0.53 13.37 18.33
C GLY A 211 -0.78 13.44 17.54
N ALA A 212 -0.74 13.97 16.32
CA ALA A 212 -1.88 14.01 15.41
C ALA A 212 -2.47 12.62 15.16
N ILE A 213 -1.61 11.65 14.84
CA ILE A 213 -2.01 10.27 14.57
C ILE A 213 -2.63 9.64 15.81
N VAL A 214 -2.02 9.75 16.98
CA VAL A 214 -2.53 9.18 18.24
C VAL A 214 -3.91 9.76 18.57
N VAL A 215 -4.05 11.09 18.53
CA VAL A 215 -5.30 11.77 18.87
C VAL A 215 -6.41 11.43 17.86
N ALA A 216 -6.11 11.46 16.55
CA ALA A 216 -7.07 11.09 15.52
C ALA A 216 -7.51 9.63 15.65
N THR A 217 -6.57 8.73 15.91
CA THR A 217 -6.84 7.29 16.09
C THR A 217 -7.69 7.03 17.32
N ALA A 218 -7.37 7.64 18.47
CA ALA A 218 -8.15 7.49 19.70
C ALA A 218 -9.58 8.02 19.52
N THR A 219 -9.72 9.18 18.89
CA THR A 219 -11.01 9.81 18.58
C THR A 219 -11.85 8.92 17.66
N ALA A 220 -11.25 8.43 16.57
CA ALA A 220 -11.92 7.56 15.61
C ALA A 220 -12.25 6.18 16.22
N ALA A 221 -11.38 5.60 17.04
CA ALA A 221 -11.64 4.33 17.70
C ALA A 221 -12.81 4.45 18.70
N HIS A 222 -12.84 5.52 19.50
CA HIS A 222 -13.95 5.77 20.42
C HIS A 222 -15.26 6.01 19.66
N ALA A 223 -15.22 6.79 18.59
CA ALA A 223 -16.36 7.01 17.70
C ALA A 223 -16.85 5.72 17.04
N ALA A 224 -15.96 4.87 16.54
CA ALA A 224 -16.29 3.59 15.92
C ALA A 224 -17.06 2.69 16.88
N PHE A 225 -16.59 2.59 18.13
CA PHE A 225 -17.22 1.75 19.15
C PHE A 225 -18.57 2.30 19.60
N ARG A 226 -18.67 3.62 19.82
CA ARG A 226 -19.91 4.29 20.26
C ARG A 226 -20.99 4.33 19.18
N GLU A 227 -20.61 4.65 17.95
CA GLU A 227 -21.54 4.83 16.83
C GLU A 227 -21.76 3.53 16.04
N ARG A 228 -21.04 2.46 16.36
CA ARG A 228 -21.06 1.16 15.65
C ARG A 228 -20.90 1.33 14.13
N SER A 229 -19.99 2.21 13.72
CA SER A 229 -19.85 2.60 12.32
C SER A 229 -18.53 2.16 11.71
N ALA A 230 -18.61 1.56 10.52
CA ALA A 230 -17.46 1.16 9.69
C ALA A 230 -16.56 2.34 9.30
N ARG A 231 -17.13 3.54 9.10
CA ARG A 231 -16.38 4.71 8.60
C ARG A 231 -15.20 5.11 9.48
N HIS A 232 -15.37 5.01 10.79
CA HIS A 232 -14.35 5.37 11.77
C HIS A 232 -13.25 4.33 11.90
N VAL A 233 -13.58 3.08 11.61
CA VAL A 233 -12.59 2.01 11.51
C VAL A 233 -11.62 2.29 10.36
N TYR A 234 -12.09 2.77 9.21
CA TYR A 234 -11.20 3.17 8.11
C TYR A 234 -10.25 4.31 8.46
N PHE A 235 -10.66 5.27 9.30
CA PHE A 235 -9.76 6.32 9.80
C PHE A 235 -8.66 5.75 10.70
N VAL A 236 -9.01 4.88 11.65
CA VAL A 236 -8.04 4.19 12.53
C VAL A 236 -7.02 3.41 11.69
N GLN A 237 -7.50 2.73 10.67
CA GLN A 237 -6.69 1.93 9.75
C GLN A 237 -5.71 2.79 8.95
N LEU A 238 -6.18 3.89 8.36
CA LEU A 238 -5.32 4.83 7.65
C LEU A 238 -4.25 5.43 8.57
N ALA A 239 -4.62 5.75 9.82
CA ALA A 239 -3.72 6.29 10.82
C ALA A 239 -2.62 5.28 11.24
N LEU A 240 -2.94 3.98 11.31
CA LEU A 240 -1.94 2.92 11.53
C LEU A 240 -0.93 2.83 10.38
N VAL A 241 -1.38 2.91 9.13
CA VAL A 241 -0.48 2.95 7.96
C VAL A 241 0.37 4.22 7.98
N ALA A 242 -0.22 5.37 8.32
CA ALA A 242 0.51 6.63 8.45
C ALA A 242 1.58 6.57 9.56
N THR A 243 1.28 5.91 10.69
CA THR A 243 2.26 5.67 11.77
C THR A 243 3.44 4.88 11.26
N TYR A 244 3.17 3.78 10.55
CA TYR A 244 4.23 2.95 9.95
C TYR A 244 5.06 3.75 8.95
N ALA A 245 4.42 4.51 8.05
CA ALA A 245 5.11 5.33 7.07
C ALA A 245 5.98 6.41 7.73
N LEU A 246 5.49 7.07 8.78
CA LEU A 246 6.25 8.07 9.52
C LEU A 246 7.44 7.43 10.26
N PHE A 247 7.23 6.28 10.90
CA PHE A 247 8.29 5.54 11.57
C PHE A 247 9.37 5.08 10.59
N ARG A 248 8.96 4.47 9.47
CA ARG A 248 9.86 3.90 8.48
C ARG A 248 10.66 4.94 7.71
N ASN A 249 10.03 6.07 7.34
CA ASN A 249 10.68 7.09 6.50
C ASN A 249 11.48 8.11 7.31
N GLU A 250 11.03 8.49 8.52
CA GLU A 250 11.60 9.63 9.24
C GLU A 250 12.32 9.23 10.54
N LEU A 251 11.81 8.25 11.29
CA LEU A 251 12.42 7.86 12.58
C LEU A 251 13.51 6.79 12.41
N ALA A 252 13.33 5.85 11.49
CA ALA A 252 14.25 4.74 11.30
C ALA A 252 14.39 4.33 9.81
N PRO A 253 14.99 5.20 8.97
CA PRO A 253 15.16 4.96 7.52
C PRO A 253 16.00 3.72 7.18
N GLY A 254 16.73 3.16 8.15
CA GLY A 254 17.57 1.96 8.01
C GLY A 254 17.04 0.71 8.73
N LEU A 255 15.75 0.63 9.08
CA LEU A 255 15.21 -0.57 9.74
C LEU A 255 15.56 -1.85 8.97
N PRO A 256 15.99 -2.89 9.69
CA PRO A 256 16.32 -4.16 9.08
C PRO A 256 15.03 -4.81 8.51
N PRO A 257 15.15 -5.61 7.44
CA PRO A 257 14.02 -6.21 6.74
C PRO A 257 13.11 -7.06 7.65
N GLU A 258 13.69 -7.67 8.68
CA GLU A 258 12.99 -8.48 9.67
C GLU A 258 12.03 -7.63 10.52
N ALA A 259 12.38 -6.37 10.81
CA ALA A 259 11.55 -5.48 11.60
C ALA A 259 10.29 -5.06 10.83
N ASP A 260 10.40 -4.80 9.53
CA ASP A 260 9.26 -4.47 8.66
C ASP A 260 8.28 -5.66 8.56
N ALA A 261 8.82 -6.87 8.38
CA ALA A 261 8.01 -8.10 8.36
C ALA A 261 7.35 -8.38 9.72
N THR A 262 8.07 -8.19 10.81
CA THR A 262 7.55 -8.36 12.18
C THR A 262 6.44 -7.36 12.46
N PHE A 263 6.61 -6.10 12.08
CA PHE A 263 5.59 -5.07 12.24
C PHE A 263 4.31 -5.44 11.46
N ALA A 264 4.45 -5.87 10.20
CA ALA A 264 3.31 -6.28 9.39
C ALA A 264 2.56 -7.50 9.99
N LEU A 265 3.30 -8.47 10.53
CA LEU A 265 2.72 -9.65 11.21
C LEU A 265 2.01 -9.28 12.50
N VAL A 266 2.65 -8.49 13.37
CA VAL A 266 2.06 -8.02 14.64
C VAL A 266 0.81 -7.21 14.37
N LEU A 267 0.86 -6.28 13.41
CA LEU A 267 -0.30 -5.48 13.03
C LEU A 267 -1.42 -6.35 12.43
N GLY A 268 -1.08 -7.29 11.54
CA GLY A 268 -2.03 -8.24 10.98
C GLY A 268 -2.71 -9.10 12.05
N PHE A 269 -1.95 -9.56 13.06
CA PHE A 269 -2.47 -10.31 14.19
C PHE A 269 -3.38 -9.47 15.09
N LEU A 270 -2.99 -8.23 15.40
CA LEU A 270 -3.81 -7.29 16.16
C LEU A 270 -5.14 -6.99 15.45
N LEU A 271 -5.11 -6.81 14.12
CA LEU A 271 -6.31 -6.60 13.31
C LEU A 271 -7.22 -7.84 13.31
N LEU A 272 -6.65 -9.04 13.19
CA LEU A 272 -7.40 -10.28 13.29
C LEU A 272 -8.06 -10.41 14.68
N GLY A 273 -7.31 -10.09 15.75
CA GLY A 273 -7.84 -10.04 17.12
C GLY A 273 -8.98 -9.04 17.26
N ALA A 274 -8.83 -7.84 16.70
CA ALA A 274 -9.88 -6.82 16.65
C ALA A 274 -11.13 -7.30 15.88
N THR A 275 -10.96 -8.00 14.76
CA THR A 275 -12.08 -8.60 14.01
C THR A 275 -12.81 -9.65 14.85
N VAL A 276 -12.08 -10.55 15.51
CA VAL A 276 -12.69 -11.58 16.37
C VAL A 276 -13.41 -10.94 17.56
N GLN A 277 -12.82 -9.93 18.19
CA GLN A 277 -13.43 -9.23 19.32
C GLN A 277 -14.67 -8.44 18.89
N ALA A 278 -14.65 -7.78 17.73
CA ALA A 278 -15.80 -7.07 17.18
C ALA A 278 -16.96 -8.02 16.87
N ARG A 279 -16.68 -9.24 16.37
CA ARG A 279 -17.70 -10.29 16.20
C ARG A 279 -18.28 -10.75 17.54
N ARG A 280 -17.44 -10.95 18.55
CA ARG A 280 -17.89 -11.32 19.91
C ARG A 280 -18.76 -10.24 20.55
N ALA A 281 -18.50 -8.98 20.22
CA ALA A 281 -19.30 -7.84 20.68
C ALA A 281 -20.56 -7.58 19.81
N ASP A 282 -20.84 -8.44 18.82
CA ASP A 282 -21.97 -8.33 17.89
C ASP A 282 -22.01 -6.98 17.13
N ILE A 283 -20.85 -6.54 16.62
CA ILE A 283 -20.72 -5.34 15.78
C ILE A 283 -20.21 -5.74 14.38
N PRO A 284 -21.11 -6.22 13.49
CA PRO A 284 -20.71 -6.83 12.22
C PRO A 284 -20.02 -5.84 11.27
N GLU A 285 -20.35 -4.55 11.34
CA GLU A 285 -19.74 -3.50 10.51
C GLU A 285 -18.25 -3.33 10.82
N ILE A 286 -17.89 -3.32 12.10
CA ILE A 286 -16.48 -3.21 12.53
C ILE A 286 -15.72 -4.47 12.15
N ALA A 287 -16.33 -5.64 12.33
CA ALA A 287 -15.73 -6.90 11.92
C ALA A 287 -15.47 -6.97 10.41
N ALA A 288 -16.42 -6.51 9.58
CA ALA A 288 -16.26 -6.46 8.13
C ALA A 288 -15.15 -5.48 7.71
N SER A 289 -15.11 -4.27 8.29
CA SER A 289 -14.09 -3.27 7.95
C SER A 289 -12.69 -3.67 8.40
N THR A 290 -12.55 -4.23 9.61
CA THR A 290 -11.24 -4.73 10.10
C THR A 290 -10.74 -5.91 9.26
N ARG A 291 -11.63 -6.81 8.84
CA ARG A 291 -11.32 -7.89 7.90
C ARG A 291 -10.82 -7.37 6.55
N THR A 292 -11.56 -6.45 5.94
CA THR A 292 -11.20 -5.87 4.63
C THR A 292 -9.84 -5.21 4.69
N PHE A 293 -9.54 -4.51 5.78
CA PHE A 293 -8.24 -3.88 5.95
C PHE A 293 -7.12 -4.86 6.22
N ALA A 294 -7.33 -5.89 7.04
CA ALA A 294 -6.33 -6.95 7.21
C ALA A 294 -5.98 -7.59 5.86
N ALA A 295 -6.94 -7.69 4.94
CA ALA A 295 -6.70 -8.13 3.56
C ALA A 295 -6.01 -7.07 2.67
N LEU A 296 -6.17 -5.78 2.92
CA LEU A 296 -5.52 -4.71 2.15
C LEU A 296 -4.14 -4.31 2.71
N LEU A 297 -3.84 -4.65 3.96
CA LEU A 297 -2.62 -4.25 4.65
C LEU A 297 -1.34 -4.66 3.90
N PRO A 298 -1.19 -5.90 3.40
CA PRO A 298 -0.04 -6.28 2.58
C PRO A 298 0.18 -5.39 1.36
N ILE A 299 -0.90 -4.97 0.70
CA ILE A 299 -0.84 -4.08 -0.47
C ILE A 299 -0.39 -2.69 -0.03
N ALA A 300 -0.94 -2.18 1.07
CA ALA A 300 -0.53 -0.89 1.63
C ALA A 300 0.96 -0.89 1.99
N VAL A 301 1.45 -1.92 2.71
CA VAL A 301 2.88 -2.05 3.07
C VAL A 301 3.76 -2.13 1.83
N ALA A 302 3.35 -2.87 0.78
CA ALA A 302 4.10 -2.98 -0.46
C ALA A 302 4.32 -1.63 -1.17
N VAL A 303 3.36 -0.71 -1.11
CA VAL A 303 3.50 0.66 -1.68
C VAL A 303 4.63 1.45 -1.01
N PHE A 304 4.91 1.18 0.26
CA PHE A 304 5.97 1.86 1.01
C PHE A 304 7.32 1.14 0.95
N MET A 305 7.38 -0.07 0.38
CA MET A 305 8.63 -0.83 0.26
C MET A 305 9.44 -0.44 -1.00
N PRO A 306 10.79 -0.57 -0.94
CA PRO A 306 11.63 -0.36 -2.12
C PRO A 306 11.23 -1.33 -3.24
N HIS A 307 11.13 -0.83 -4.48
CA HIS A 307 10.68 -1.62 -5.63
C HIS A 307 11.75 -2.57 -6.20
N ARG A 308 12.83 -2.82 -5.45
CA ARG A 308 13.95 -3.69 -5.85
C ARG A 308 13.84 -5.04 -5.16
N ALA A 309 14.20 -6.10 -5.87
CA ALA A 309 14.33 -7.44 -5.29
C ALA A 309 15.34 -7.38 -4.13
N SER A 310 14.85 -7.63 -2.93
CA SER A 310 15.58 -7.48 -1.67
C SER A 310 15.03 -8.46 -0.65
N MET A 311 15.84 -8.80 0.36
CA MET A 311 15.42 -9.72 1.41
C MET A 311 14.26 -9.13 2.25
N SER A 312 14.18 -7.80 2.37
CA SER A 312 13.02 -7.08 2.93
C SER A 312 11.74 -7.40 2.18
N ALA A 313 11.75 -7.22 0.86
CA ALA A 313 10.58 -7.48 0.04
C ALA A 313 10.17 -8.95 0.12
N ALA A 314 11.15 -9.88 0.17
CA ALA A 314 10.89 -11.30 0.31
C ALA A 314 10.24 -11.65 1.67
N LEU A 315 10.80 -11.16 2.77
CA LEU A 315 10.25 -11.38 4.11
C LEU A 315 8.88 -10.73 4.30
N ALA A 316 8.66 -9.54 3.74
CA ALA A 316 7.36 -8.90 3.74
C ALA A 316 6.32 -9.67 2.93
N ALA A 317 6.70 -10.24 1.78
CA ALA A 317 5.84 -11.12 1.00
C ALA A 317 5.53 -12.43 1.75
N ALA A 318 6.51 -13.00 2.46
CA ALA A 318 6.29 -14.18 3.31
C ALA A 318 5.35 -13.87 4.50
N ALA A 319 5.53 -12.73 5.16
CA ALA A 319 4.64 -12.24 6.20
C ALA A 319 3.21 -12.03 5.67
N SER A 320 3.09 -11.45 4.48
CA SER A 320 1.81 -11.28 3.78
C SER A 320 1.15 -12.62 3.48
N ALA A 321 1.92 -13.63 3.08
CA ALA A 321 1.42 -14.98 2.85
C ALA A 321 0.88 -15.62 4.13
N ALA A 322 1.60 -15.49 5.24
CA ALA A 322 1.14 -15.97 6.55
C ALA A 322 -0.16 -15.27 6.99
N LEU A 323 -0.25 -13.95 6.82
CA LEU A 323 -1.46 -13.18 7.14
C LEU A 323 -2.65 -13.61 6.27
N TYR A 324 -2.49 -13.66 4.94
CA TYR A 324 -3.53 -14.09 4.02
C TYR A 324 -3.93 -15.56 4.23
N GLY A 325 -2.98 -16.42 4.56
CA GLY A 325 -3.22 -17.82 4.91
C GLY A 325 -4.05 -17.94 6.19
N ALA A 326 -3.69 -17.21 7.24
CA ALA A 326 -4.43 -17.16 8.50
C ALA A 326 -5.85 -16.61 8.30
N LEU A 327 -6.00 -15.50 7.57
CA LEU A 327 -7.31 -14.94 7.21
C LEU A 327 -8.13 -15.92 6.35
N GLY A 328 -7.50 -16.57 5.38
CA GLY A 328 -8.13 -17.57 4.52
C GLY A 328 -8.64 -18.79 5.31
N TRP A 329 -7.87 -19.23 6.31
CA TRP A 329 -8.28 -20.27 7.24
C TRP A 329 -9.46 -19.82 8.10
N VAL A 330 -9.31 -18.72 8.84
CA VAL A 330 -10.32 -18.24 9.81
C VAL A 330 -11.64 -17.92 9.12
N GLU A 331 -11.59 -17.29 7.94
CA GLU A 331 -12.77 -16.90 7.18
C GLU A 331 -13.29 -17.99 6.23
N ARG A 332 -12.59 -19.14 6.15
CA ARG A 332 -12.81 -20.18 5.13
C ARG A 332 -12.88 -19.61 3.70
N SER A 333 -12.12 -18.53 3.46
CA SER A 333 -12.12 -17.79 2.20
C SER A 333 -11.02 -18.27 1.28
N ARG A 334 -11.43 -18.93 0.19
CA ARG A 334 -10.48 -19.40 -0.83
C ARG A 334 -9.76 -18.27 -1.56
N TRP A 335 -10.43 -17.11 -1.72
CA TRP A 335 -9.82 -15.93 -2.34
C TRP A 335 -8.64 -15.39 -1.52
N LEU A 336 -8.77 -15.34 -0.19
CA LEU A 336 -7.66 -14.95 0.67
C LEU A 336 -6.57 -16.01 0.65
N GLY A 337 -6.94 -17.28 0.60
CA GLY A 337 -6.00 -18.38 0.36
C GLY A 337 -5.20 -18.21 -0.94
N THR A 338 -5.84 -17.81 -2.05
CA THR A 338 -5.13 -17.55 -3.32
C THR A 338 -4.18 -16.36 -3.22
N LEU A 339 -4.52 -15.30 -2.48
CA LEU A 339 -3.61 -14.19 -2.23
C LEU A 339 -2.42 -14.63 -1.37
N GLY A 340 -2.64 -15.52 -0.40
CA GLY A 340 -1.55 -16.11 0.39
C GLY A 340 -0.61 -16.95 -0.46
N VAL A 341 -1.18 -17.77 -1.36
CA VAL A 341 -0.41 -18.54 -2.36
C VAL A 341 0.36 -17.62 -3.30
N ALA A 342 -0.23 -16.52 -3.77
CA ALA A 342 0.46 -15.53 -4.60
C ALA A 342 1.64 -14.90 -3.82
N ALA A 343 1.40 -14.50 -2.57
CA ALA A 343 2.38 -13.84 -1.73
C ALA A 343 3.57 -14.77 -1.39
N ILE A 344 3.34 -16.05 -1.10
CA ILE A 344 4.45 -16.99 -0.83
C ILE A 344 5.26 -17.29 -2.10
N ASN A 345 4.59 -17.40 -3.26
CA ASN A 345 5.29 -17.55 -4.53
C ASN A 345 6.14 -16.32 -4.86
N LEU A 346 5.61 -15.12 -4.60
CA LEU A 346 6.37 -13.88 -4.73
C LEU A 346 7.56 -13.84 -3.76
N ALA A 347 7.38 -14.28 -2.51
CA ALA A 347 8.47 -14.37 -1.54
C ALA A 347 9.60 -15.28 -2.04
N LEU A 348 9.26 -16.49 -2.52
CA LEU A 348 10.23 -17.43 -3.07
C LEU A 348 10.96 -16.87 -4.30
N LEU A 349 10.22 -16.20 -5.20
CA LEU A 349 10.81 -15.55 -6.36
C LEU A 349 11.78 -14.43 -5.95
N LEU A 350 11.41 -13.60 -4.98
CA LEU A 350 12.27 -12.54 -4.47
C LEU A 350 13.53 -13.11 -3.79
N VAL A 351 13.41 -14.18 -3.00
CA VAL A 351 14.57 -14.90 -2.43
C VAL A 351 15.50 -15.39 -3.54
N ALA A 352 14.95 -16.06 -4.57
CA ALA A 352 15.75 -16.56 -5.69
C ALA A 352 16.49 -15.41 -6.39
N ARG A 353 15.80 -14.31 -6.70
CA ARG A 353 16.39 -13.12 -7.33
C ARG A 353 17.48 -12.49 -6.49
N THR A 354 17.31 -12.44 -5.17
CA THR A 354 18.35 -11.92 -4.26
C THR A 354 19.56 -12.84 -4.16
N GLY A 355 19.38 -14.16 -4.31
CA GLY A 355 20.47 -15.14 -4.36
C GLY A 355 21.24 -15.16 -5.69
N GLY A 356 21.00 -14.19 -6.59
CA GLY A 356 21.66 -14.12 -7.89
C GLY A 356 21.06 -15.05 -8.96
N LEU A 357 19.97 -15.75 -8.65
CA LEU A 357 19.26 -16.57 -9.63
C LEU A 357 18.45 -15.65 -10.55
N GLN A 358 18.96 -15.44 -11.75
CA GLN A 358 18.35 -14.62 -12.79
C GLN A 358 18.02 -15.47 -14.01
N GLY A 359 16.87 -15.23 -14.62
CA GLY A 359 16.41 -15.94 -15.82
C GLY A 359 14.89 -16.10 -15.86
N ARG A 360 14.34 -16.21 -17.08
CA ARG A 360 12.90 -16.41 -17.29
C ARG A 360 12.43 -17.76 -16.72
N GLU A 361 13.36 -18.69 -16.50
CA GLU A 361 13.09 -19.99 -15.92
C GLU A 361 12.54 -19.94 -14.50
N PHE A 362 13.01 -19.00 -13.68
CA PHE A 362 12.56 -18.85 -12.30
C PHE A 362 11.16 -18.22 -12.25
N ASP A 363 10.83 -17.34 -13.20
CA ASP A 363 9.50 -16.76 -13.32
C ASP A 363 8.47 -17.83 -13.73
N LEU A 364 8.82 -18.69 -14.70
CA LEU A 364 7.99 -19.82 -15.12
C LEU A 364 7.80 -20.84 -13.99
N ALA A 365 8.85 -21.14 -13.23
CA ALA A 365 8.77 -22.04 -12.09
C ALA A 365 7.83 -21.50 -10.99
N ALA A 366 7.90 -20.20 -10.69
CA ALA A 366 7.00 -19.55 -9.75
C ALA A 366 5.53 -19.59 -10.23
N ILE A 367 5.28 -19.42 -11.53
CA ILE A 367 3.95 -19.57 -12.12
C ILE A 367 3.45 -21.02 -11.98
N GLY A 368 4.30 -22.01 -12.27
CA GLY A 368 3.96 -23.43 -12.13
C GLY A 368 3.58 -23.80 -10.69
N LEU A 369 4.39 -23.34 -9.72
CA LEU A 369 4.12 -23.55 -8.29
C LEU A 369 2.82 -22.86 -7.85
N PHE A 370 2.55 -21.64 -8.34
CA PHE A 370 1.30 -20.94 -8.11
C PHE A 370 0.09 -21.73 -8.64
N ILE A 371 0.14 -22.20 -9.89
CA ILE A 371 -0.93 -23.00 -10.51
C ILE A 371 -1.21 -24.28 -9.69
N LEU A 372 -0.17 -24.99 -9.27
CA LEU A 372 -0.31 -26.20 -8.46
C LEU A 372 -0.95 -25.92 -7.09
N ALA A 373 -0.48 -24.86 -6.41
CA ALA A 373 -0.98 -24.49 -5.09
C ALA A 373 -2.44 -23.98 -5.13
N VAL A 374 -2.80 -23.18 -6.13
CA VAL A 374 -4.20 -22.79 -6.37
C VAL A 374 -5.03 -24.02 -6.73
N GLY A 375 -4.53 -24.89 -7.59
CA GLY A 375 -5.15 -26.17 -7.92
C GLY A 375 -5.49 -26.99 -6.68
N HIS A 376 -4.55 -27.08 -5.73
CA HIS A 376 -4.76 -27.75 -4.45
C HIS A 376 -5.90 -27.12 -3.64
N LEU A 377 -5.93 -25.79 -3.55
CA LEU A 377 -6.92 -25.02 -2.80
C LEU A 377 -8.36 -25.17 -3.36
N PHE A 378 -8.50 -25.46 -4.66
CA PHE A 378 -9.78 -25.68 -5.33
C PHE A 378 -10.11 -27.14 -5.64
N THR A 379 -9.31 -28.11 -5.17
CA THR A 379 -9.49 -29.56 -5.43
C THR A 379 -10.90 -30.10 -5.23
N THR A 380 -11.63 -29.59 -4.26
CA THR A 380 -13.01 -30.01 -3.94
C THR A 380 -14.08 -29.48 -4.90
N LYS A 381 -13.78 -28.42 -5.67
CA LYS A 381 -14.71 -27.80 -6.63
C LYS A 381 -14.40 -28.16 -8.09
N MET A 382 -13.26 -28.80 -8.33
CA MET A 382 -12.82 -29.12 -9.69
C MET A 382 -13.20 -30.55 -10.06
N GLU A 383 -13.74 -30.71 -11.27
CA GLU A 383 -13.92 -32.02 -11.88
C GLU A 383 -12.56 -32.74 -12.00
N HIS A 384 -12.57 -34.07 -12.01
CA HIS A 384 -11.36 -34.88 -12.09
C HIS A 384 -10.48 -34.49 -13.30
N GLY A 385 -11.07 -34.25 -14.48
CA GLY A 385 -10.34 -33.81 -15.67
C GLY A 385 -9.62 -32.47 -15.47
N ALA A 386 -10.31 -31.48 -14.88
CA ALA A 386 -9.72 -30.17 -14.60
C ALA A 386 -8.58 -30.24 -13.57
N ARG A 387 -8.69 -31.12 -12.55
CA ARG A 387 -7.60 -31.35 -11.58
C ARG A 387 -6.35 -31.92 -12.24
N VAL A 388 -6.54 -32.90 -13.14
CA VAL A 388 -5.43 -33.48 -13.90
C VAL A 388 -4.80 -32.41 -14.80
N ALA A 389 -5.61 -31.63 -15.52
CA ALA A 389 -5.11 -30.54 -16.36
C ALA A 389 -4.28 -29.51 -15.56
N VAL A 390 -4.78 -29.07 -14.40
CA VAL A 390 -4.03 -28.12 -13.55
C VAL A 390 -2.72 -28.72 -13.03
N ARG A 391 -2.71 -30.00 -12.65
CA ARG A 391 -1.47 -30.68 -12.24
C ARG A 391 -0.47 -30.80 -13.38
N VAL A 392 -0.93 -31.16 -14.58
CA VAL A 392 -0.09 -31.30 -15.76
C VAL A 392 0.47 -29.94 -16.19
N VAL A 393 -0.39 -28.92 -16.30
CA VAL A 393 0.02 -27.56 -16.70
C VAL A 393 0.95 -26.96 -15.65
N GLY A 394 0.59 -27.02 -14.37
CA GLY A 394 1.42 -26.50 -13.28
C GLY A 394 2.77 -27.22 -13.18
N GLY A 395 2.78 -28.55 -13.33
CA GLY A 395 4.01 -29.33 -13.41
C GLY A 395 4.85 -28.96 -14.64
N LEU A 396 4.21 -28.80 -15.81
CA LEU A 396 4.94 -28.39 -17.02
C LEU A 396 5.64 -27.05 -16.80
N PHE A 397 4.95 -26.03 -16.28
CA PHE A 397 5.59 -24.73 -15.97
C PHE A 397 6.67 -24.81 -14.90
N LEU A 398 6.52 -25.70 -13.91
CA LEU A 398 7.49 -25.87 -12.84
C LEU A 398 8.80 -26.52 -13.33
N TYR A 399 8.70 -27.50 -14.23
CA TYR A 399 9.83 -28.34 -14.60
C TYR A 399 10.35 -28.11 -16.03
N SER A 400 9.54 -27.58 -16.95
CA SER A 400 9.98 -27.25 -18.31
C SER A 400 11.17 -26.29 -18.34
N PRO A 401 11.31 -25.28 -17.46
CA PRO A 401 12.44 -24.38 -17.54
C PRO A 401 13.77 -25.03 -17.14
N ALA A 402 13.74 -25.88 -16.11
CA ALA A 402 14.88 -26.70 -15.72
C ALA A 402 15.26 -27.68 -16.85
N ALA A 403 14.25 -28.31 -17.46
CA ALA A 403 14.44 -29.20 -18.60
C ALA A 403 15.05 -28.46 -19.81
N LEU A 404 14.55 -27.27 -20.14
CA LEU A 404 15.03 -26.50 -21.27
C LEU A 404 16.48 -26.05 -21.06
N ARG A 405 16.82 -25.61 -19.85
CA ARG A 405 18.19 -25.20 -19.52
C ARG A 405 19.17 -26.36 -19.57
N LEU A 406 18.78 -27.52 -19.05
CA LEU A 406 19.57 -28.76 -19.15
C LEU A 406 19.75 -29.14 -20.63
N ALA A 407 18.66 -29.16 -21.39
CA ALA A 407 18.67 -29.48 -22.81
C ALA A 407 19.54 -28.52 -23.64
N THR A 408 19.52 -27.20 -23.38
CA THR A 408 20.38 -26.25 -24.08
C THR A 408 21.85 -26.41 -23.70
N GLN A 409 22.14 -26.62 -22.41
CA GLN A 409 23.52 -26.86 -21.95
C GLN A 409 24.09 -28.17 -22.52
N LEU A 410 23.25 -29.18 -22.69
CA LEU A 410 23.62 -30.46 -23.31
C LEU A 410 23.77 -30.34 -24.83
N GLY A 411 22.95 -29.54 -25.51
CA GLY A 411 23.07 -29.27 -26.94
C GLY A 411 24.35 -28.48 -27.31
N ASP A 412 24.82 -27.63 -26.40
CA ASP A 412 26.09 -26.91 -26.53
C ASP A 412 27.32 -27.73 -26.13
N ALA A 413 27.14 -28.95 -25.61
CA ALA A 413 28.25 -29.79 -25.19
C ALA A 413 29.15 -30.18 -26.39
N PRO A 414 30.49 -30.14 -26.23
CA PRO A 414 31.43 -30.40 -27.33
C PRO A 414 31.47 -31.85 -27.80
N SER A 415 30.83 -32.79 -27.10
CA SER A 415 30.78 -34.21 -27.50
C SER A 415 29.36 -34.76 -27.46
N GLY A 416 28.94 -35.41 -28.55
CA GLY A 416 27.63 -36.06 -28.68
C GLY A 416 27.41 -37.28 -27.76
N ALA A 417 28.43 -37.67 -26.99
CA ALA A 417 28.29 -38.70 -25.96
C ALA A 417 27.39 -38.25 -24.79
N TYR A 418 27.33 -36.93 -24.51
CA TYR A 418 26.48 -36.39 -23.45
C TYR A 418 24.99 -36.49 -23.75
N SER A 419 24.58 -36.28 -25.01
CA SER A 419 23.17 -36.43 -25.40
C SER A 419 22.71 -37.89 -25.35
N VAL A 420 23.56 -38.83 -25.79
CA VAL A 420 23.28 -40.28 -25.68
C VAL A 420 23.18 -40.71 -24.22
N GLY A 421 24.07 -40.23 -23.35
CA GLY A 421 24.03 -40.51 -21.91
C GLY A 421 22.78 -39.93 -21.24
N PHE A 422 22.37 -38.72 -21.62
CA PHE A 422 21.14 -38.10 -21.11
C PHE A 422 19.88 -38.81 -21.59
N GLY A 423 19.79 -39.17 -22.88
CA GLY A 423 18.70 -39.96 -23.43
C GLY A 423 18.58 -41.34 -22.77
N ALA A 424 19.72 -42.01 -22.49
CA ALA A 424 19.75 -43.26 -21.74
C ALA A 424 19.27 -43.08 -20.29
N ALA A 425 19.68 -42.02 -19.61
CA ALA A 425 19.19 -41.69 -18.26
C ALA A 425 17.68 -41.39 -18.26
N CYS A 426 17.15 -40.72 -19.28
CA CYS A 426 15.72 -40.48 -19.44
C CYS A 426 14.94 -41.78 -19.66
N LEU A 427 15.45 -42.68 -20.51
CA LEU A 427 14.88 -44.03 -20.71
C LEU A 427 14.89 -44.85 -19.42
N LEU A 428 15.97 -44.79 -18.64
CA LEU A 428 16.03 -45.41 -17.32
C LEU A 428 15.02 -44.80 -16.35
N GLY A 429 14.80 -43.48 -16.39
CA GLY A 429 13.76 -42.81 -15.61
C GLY A 429 12.34 -43.25 -15.98
N VAL A 430 12.05 -43.40 -17.27
CA VAL A 430 10.78 -43.96 -17.78
C VAL A 430 10.62 -45.41 -17.33
N LEU A 431 11.67 -46.23 -17.46
CA LEU A 431 11.67 -47.63 -17.05
C LEU A 431 11.47 -47.77 -15.53
N ALA A 432 12.18 -46.97 -14.73
CA ALA A 432 12.02 -46.93 -13.29
C ALA A 432 10.62 -46.47 -12.87
N GLY A 433 10.04 -45.48 -13.56
CA GLY A 433 8.65 -45.08 -13.36
C GLY A 433 7.64 -46.18 -13.65
N MET A 434 7.89 -47.00 -14.69
CA MET A 434 7.07 -48.17 -15.00
C MET A 434 7.24 -49.30 -13.97
N VAL A 435 8.46 -49.56 -13.50
CA VAL A 435 8.74 -50.62 -12.51
C VAL A 435 8.20 -50.25 -11.13
N LEU A 436 8.44 -49.02 -10.67
CA LEU A 436 8.03 -48.54 -9.35
C LEU A 436 6.56 -48.09 -9.30
N HIS A 437 5.86 -48.08 -10.45
CA HIS A 437 4.47 -47.63 -10.56
C HIS A 437 4.24 -46.16 -10.15
N ILE A 438 5.30 -45.33 -10.10
CA ILE A 438 5.22 -43.92 -9.70
C ILE A 438 5.00 -43.04 -10.92
N ARG A 439 3.78 -42.50 -11.07
CA ARG A 439 3.37 -41.67 -12.22
C ARG A 439 4.26 -40.45 -12.47
N ALA A 440 4.84 -39.87 -11.41
CA ALA A 440 5.72 -38.71 -11.52
C ALA A 440 7.01 -39.03 -12.30
N TYR A 441 7.65 -40.17 -12.04
CA TYR A 441 8.88 -40.57 -12.74
C TYR A 441 8.62 -40.85 -14.23
N LEU A 442 7.47 -41.47 -14.55
CA LEU A 442 7.07 -41.68 -15.94
C LEU A 442 6.87 -40.35 -16.68
N ALA A 443 6.19 -39.39 -16.06
CA ALA A 443 5.94 -38.06 -16.63
C ALA A 443 7.24 -37.25 -16.80
N PHE A 444 8.14 -37.27 -15.81
CA PHE A 444 9.44 -36.60 -15.93
C PHE A 444 10.33 -37.25 -16.97
N GLY A 445 10.48 -38.57 -16.94
CA GLY A 445 11.31 -39.29 -17.90
C GLY A 445 10.85 -39.06 -19.34
N THR A 446 9.54 -39.08 -19.59
CA THR A 446 8.99 -38.80 -20.92
C THR A 446 9.16 -37.34 -21.33
N LEU A 447 8.95 -36.38 -20.42
CA LEU A 447 9.14 -34.96 -20.70
C LEU A 447 10.61 -34.63 -21.05
N PHE A 448 11.57 -35.10 -20.24
CA PHE A 448 12.99 -34.88 -20.49
C PHE A 448 13.46 -35.58 -21.77
N LEU A 449 12.96 -36.78 -22.08
CA LEU A 449 13.26 -37.47 -23.33
C LEU A 449 12.77 -36.68 -24.56
N VAL A 450 11.54 -36.15 -24.51
CA VAL A 450 10.99 -35.32 -25.59
C VAL A 450 11.81 -34.04 -25.75
N LEU A 451 12.19 -33.40 -24.65
CA LEU A 451 13.00 -32.19 -24.69
C LEU A 451 14.42 -32.43 -25.22
N ASP A 452 15.06 -33.53 -24.83
CA ASP A 452 16.36 -33.95 -25.34
C ASP A 452 16.32 -34.15 -26.86
N VAL A 453 15.29 -34.86 -27.35
CA VAL A 453 15.08 -35.04 -28.78
C VAL A 453 14.89 -33.68 -29.45
N VAL A 454 13.99 -32.82 -28.97
CA VAL A 454 13.77 -31.48 -29.55
C VAL A 454 15.03 -30.62 -29.55
N ALA A 455 15.82 -30.65 -28.48
CA ALA A 455 17.04 -29.86 -28.35
C ALA A 455 18.16 -30.34 -29.28
N ASN A 456 18.34 -31.65 -29.41
CA ASN A 456 19.27 -32.23 -30.38
C ASN A 456 18.83 -31.94 -31.82
N LEU A 457 17.52 -32.01 -32.11
CA LEU A 457 16.97 -31.67 -33.43
C LEU A 457 17.19 -30.17 -33.75
N ALA A 458 16.99 -29.28 -32.78
CA ALA A 458 17.21 -27.84 -32.93
C ALA A 458 18.70 -27.51 -33.10
N ALA A 459 19.58 -28.11 -32.29
CA ALA A 459 21.04 -27.93 -32.38
C ALA A 459 21.60 -28.45 -33.72
N ALA A 460 21.14 -29.62 -34.17
CA ALA A 460 21.52 -30.18 -35.47
C ALA A 460 21.03 -29.29 -36.63
N GLY A 461 19.82 -28.73 -36.52
CA GLY A 461 19.27 -27.81 -37.52
C GLY A 461 19.96 -26.46 -37.60
N LEU A 462 20.47 -25.93 -36.48
CA LEU A 462 21.20 -24.67 -36.43
C LEU A 462 22.66 -24.80 -36.89
N ARG A 463 23.31 -25.96 -36.69
CA ARG A 463 24.70 -26.19 -37.12
C ARG A 463 24.84 -26.51 -38.60
N ASP A 464 23.86 -27.19 -39.20
CA ASP A 464 23.94 -27.57 -40.62
C ASP A 464 22.54 -27.62 -41.26
N HIS A 465 22.25 -26.65 -42.15
CA HIS A 465 20.91 -26.45 -42.73
C HIS A 465 20.38 -27.68 -43.48
N ARG A 466 21.28 -28.51 -44.02
CA ARG A 466 20.93 -29.75 -44.74
C ARG A 466 20.46 -30.85 -43.78
N ILE A 467 21.09 -30.96 -42.62
CA ILE A 467 20.72 -31.92 -41.58
C ILE A 467 19.40 -31.47 -40.94
N GLY A 468 19.21 -30.16 -40.71
CA GLY A 468 17.94 -29.59 -40.28
C GLY A 468 16.77 -29.93 -41.20
N PHE A 469 16.95 -29.80 -42.52
CA PHE A 469 15.91 -30.15 -43.50
C PHE A 469 15.60 -31.65 -43.51
N LEU A 470 16.62 -32.52 -43.47
CA LEU A 470 16.44 -33.96 -43.44
C LEU A 470 15.71 -34.41 -42.17
N VAL A 471 16.11 -33.85 -41.03
CA VAL A 471 15.49 -34.06 -39.73
C VAL A 471 14.03 -33.62 -39.73
N LEU A 472 13.73 -32.41 -40.21
CA LEU A 472 12.37 -31.88 -40.25
C LEU A 472 11.49 -32.71 -41.19
N SER A 473 12.04 -33.15 -42.32
CA SER A 473 11.35 -34.00 -43.29
C SER A 473 11.06 -35.40 -42.74
N VAL A 474 12.04 -36.04 -42.10
CA VAL A 474 11.86 -37.35 -41.45
C VAL A 474 10.87 -37.24 -40.30
N THR A 475 10.92 -36.18 -39.49
CA THR A 475 9.97 -35.95 -38.40
C THR A 475 8.55 -35.74 -38.93
N GLY A 476 8.39 -34.91 -39.97
CA GLY A 476 7.11 -34.72 -40.66
C GLY A 476 6.55 -36.02 -41.25
N LEU A 477 7.42 -36.82 -41.89
CA LEU A 477 7.06 -38.12 -42.43
C LEU A 477 6.69 -39.13 -41.33
N SER A 478 7.38 -39.07 -40.19
CA SER A 478 7.10 -39.90 -39.00
C SER A 478 5.74 -39.55 -38.41
N ILE A 479 5.42 -38.26 -38.28
CA ILE A 479 4.12 -37.79 -37.79
C ILE A 479 3.02 -38.22 -38.74
N LEU A 480 3.21 -38.07 -40.06
CA LEU A 480 2.27 -38.56 -41.08
C LEU A 480 2.10 -40.08 -41.01
N ALA A 481 3.18 -40.85 -40.90
CA ALA A 481 3.14 -42.30 -40.81
C ALA A 481 2.44 -42.77 -39.51
N ILE A 482 2.73 -42.13 -38.37
CA ILE A 482 2.06 -42.41 -37.10
C ILE A 482 0.57 -42.06 -37.22
N MET A 483 0.22 -40.91 -37.80
CA MET A 483 -1.17 -40.51 -38.01
C MET A 483 -1.91 -41.50 -38.92
N VAL A 484 -1.28 -41.95 -40.00
CA VAL A 484 -1.82 -42.97 -40.91
C VAL A 484 -2.01 -44.31 -40.18
N VAL A 485 -1.02 -44.76 -39.39
CA VAL A 485 -1.12 -45.99 -38.60
C VAL A 485 -2.21 -45.88 -37.53
N VAL A 486 -2.31 -44.75 -36.85
CA VAL A 486 -3.36 -44.48 -35.85
C VAL A 486 -4.75 -44.43 -36.48
N THR A 487 -4.85 -43.91 -37.71
CA THR A 487 -6.10 -43.82 -38.46
C THR A 487 -6.52 -45.19 -39.01
N LEU A 488 -5.59 -45.98 -39.56
CA LEU A 488 -5.83 -47.32 -40.08
C LEU A 488 -6.08 -48.37 -39.00
N LYS A 489 -5.44 -48.24 -37.83
CA LYS A 489 -5.54 -49.18 -36.70
C LYS A 489 -6.26 -48.57 -35.51
N ARG A 490 -7.24 -47.70 -35.78
CA ARG A 490 -7.96 -46.91 -34.76
C ARG A 490 -8.51 -47.77 -33.62
N ASP A 491 -9.02 -48.96 -33.93
CA ASP A 491 -9.60 -49.86 -32.92
C ASP A 491 -8.53 -50.57 -32.08
N ARG A 492 -7.38 -50.95 -32.67
CA ARG A 492 -6.24 -51.48 -31.90
C ARG A 492 -5.61 -50.41 -31.02
N VAL A 493 -5.49 -49.18 -31.50
CA VAL A 493 -4.98 -48.05 -30.71
C VAL A 493 -5.96 -47.68 -29.59
N ARG A 494 -7.26 -47.71 -29.84
CA ARG A 494 -8.29 -47.54 -28.80
C ARG A 494 -8.22 -48.66 -27.76
N ALA A 495 -8.06 -49.92 -28.18
CA ALA A 495 -7.91 -51.05 -27.26
C ALA A 495 -6.61 -50.96 -26.46
N LEU A 496 -5.48 -50.60 -27.09
CA LEU A 496 -4.20 -50.42 -26.43
C LEU A 496 -4.23 -49.25 -25.44
N SER A 497 -4.80 -48.12 -25.85
CA SER A 497 -4.97 -46.96 -24.96
C SER A 497 -5.96 -47.23 -23.84
N ALA A 498 -7.01 -48.03 -24.06
CA ALA A 498 -7.92 -48.47 -23.02
C ALA A 498 -7.24 -49.42 -22.02
N ARG A 499 -6.40 -50.36 -22.50
CA ARG A 499 -5.58 -51.26 -21.66
C ARG A 499 -4.53 -50.49 -20.87
N LEU A 500 -3.82 -49.55 -21.50
CA LEU A 500 -2.88 -48.67 -20.84
C LEU A 500 -3.58 -47.80 -19.80
N ARG A 501 -4.73 -47.19 -20.12
CA ARG A 501 -5.53 -46.44 -19.14
C ARG A 501 -6.04 -47.32 -18.00
N ALA A 502 -6.45 -48.56 -18.27
CA ALA A 502 -6.89 -49.49 -17.24
C ALA A 502 -5.74 -49.90 -16.31
N SER A 503 -4.56 -50.20 -16.87
CA SER A 503 -3.34 -50.49 -16.12
C SER A 503 -2.91 -49.29 -15.28
N LEU A 504 -2.89 -48.09 -15.87
CA LEU A 504 -2.47 -46.86 -15.20
C LEU A 504 -3.47 -46.36 -14.15
N ARG A 505 -4.76 -46.70 -14.26
CA ARG A 505 -5.80 -46.34 -13.29
C ARG A 505 -5.60 -46.98 -11.91
N GLY A 506 -4.88 -48.11 -11.84
CA GLY A 506 -4.54 -48.78 -10.57
C GLY A 506 -3.23 -48.31 -9.94
N TRP A 507 -2.50 -47.38 -10.55
CA TRP A 507 -1.23 -46.86 -10.03
C TRP A 507 -1.54 -45.58 -9.23
N ASP A 508 -1.46 -45.61 -7.90
CA ASP A 508 -1.59 -44.40 -7.06
C ASP A 508 -0.22 -43.81 -6.72
#